data_AF-A0A800M559-F1
#
_entry.id   AF-A0A800M559-F1
#
_cell.length_a   1.000
_cell.length_b   1.000
_cell.length_c   1.000
_cell.angle_alpha   90.00
_cell.angle_beta   90.00
_cell.angle_gamma   90.00
#
_symmetry.space_group_name_H-M   'P 1'
#
loop_
_entity.id
_entity.type
_entity.pdbx_description
1 polymer ?
#
loop_
_entity_poly.entity_id
_entity_poly.type
_entity_poly.pdbx_seq_one_letter_code
_entity_poly.pdbx_strand_id
1 'polypeptide(L)'
;MTTGTFNSTASVFGAEVTSAGSSDVFVGRLATCPAIVCMATDTETAPDPDGLALTLSSHPVTGPATLTLTTTSASGATVDILDATGRRIARLADDVGGAGERIFSLPPLSPGFYVAWASDGERRVSRPFVVAR
;
A
#
# COMPACT_ATOMS: atom_id res chain seq x y z
N MET A 1 24.62 -12.12 3.62
CA MET A 1 23.17 -12.35 3.51
C MET A 1 22.74 -12.86 4.86
N THR A 2 21.83 -12.15 5.51
CA THR A 2 21.33 -12.53 6.84
C THR A 2 19.85 -12.84 6.69
N THR A 3 19.46 -14.01 7.20
CA THR A 3 18.06 -14.40 7.37
C THR A 3 17.83 -14.58 8.86
N GLY A 4 16.75 -14.02 9.38
CA GLY A 4 16.37 -14.16 10.78
C GLY A 4 14.88 -13.96 10.96
N THR A 5 14.41 -14.32 12.15
CA THR A 5 13.03 -14.11 12.58
C THR A 5 13.01 -13.22 13.81
N PHE A 6 11.91 -12.50 14.00
CA PHE A 6 11.62 -11.76 15.22
C PHE A 6 10.15 -11.97 15.60
N ASN A 7 9.86 -12.03 16.90
CA ASN A 7 8.53 -12.24 17.46
C ASN A 7 8.12 -11.13 18.46
N SER A 8 8.84 -10.01 18.42
CA SER A 8 8.63 -8.83 19.25
C SER A 8 9.01 -7.60 18.42
N THR A 9 9.73 -6.63 18.96
CA THR A 9 10.25 -5.49 18.20
C THR A 9 11.68 -5.76 17.75
N ALA A 10 11.98 -5.47 16.48
CA ALA A 10 13.31 -5.55 15.90
C ALA A 10 13.68 -4.21 15.24
N SER A 11 14.92 -3.77 15.49
CA SER A 11 15.48 -2.63 14.77
C SER A 11 16.00 -3.08 13.41
N VAL A 12 15.34 -2.61 12.34
CA VAL A 12 15.67 -2.95 10.95
C VAL A 12 16.05 -1.66 10.24
N PHE A 13 17.33 -1.50 9.95
CA PHE A 13 17.88 -0.30 9.27
C PHE A 13 17.55 1.03 9.97
N GLY A 14 17.48 1.04 11.30
CA GLY A 14 17.20 2.24 12.10
C GLY A 14 15.71 2.56 12.26
N ALA A 15 14.82 1.71 11.74
CA ALA A 15 13.40 1.75 12.04
C ALA A 15 13.03 0.60 12.99
N GLU A 16 12.16 0.88 13.95
CA GLU A 16 11.59 -0.16 14.81
C GLU A 16 10.43 -0.84 14.09
N VAL A 17 10.54 -2.15 13.90
CA VAL A 17 9.52 -3.01 13.30
C VAL A 17 9.00 -3.93 14.38
N THR A 18 7.70 -3.81 14.71
CA THR A 18 7.05 -4.69 15.69
C THR A 18 6.34 -5.82 14.96
N SER A 19 6.55 -7.04 15.44
CA SER A 19 5.94 -8.25 14.89
C SER A 19 4.42 -8.15 14.90
N ALA A 20 3.77 -8.47 13.79
CA ALA A 20 2.31 -8.51 13.70
C ALA A 20 1.72 -9.85 14.19
N GLY A 21 2.59 -10.81 14.54
CA GLY A 21 2.18 -12.14 14.97
C GLY A 21 3.28 -12.91 15.71
N SER A 22 3.37 -14.22 15.44
CA SER A 22 4.22 -15.15 16.20
C SER A 22 5.67 -15.20 15.74
N SER A 23 5.97 -14.98 14.45
CA SER A 23 7.33 -14.88 13.90
C SER A 23 7.29 -14.25 12.51
N ASP A 24 7.88 -13.07 12.39
CA ASP A 24 8.04 -12.38 11.11
C ASP A 24 9.42 -12.64 10.53
N VAL A 25 9.49 -12.80 9.20
CA VAL A 25 10.72 -13.13 8.47
C VAL A 25 11.27 -11.86 7.81
N PHE A 26 12.56 -11.60 7.97
CA PHE A 26 13.28 -10.65 7.11
C PHE A 26 14.31 -11.37 6.24
N VAL A 27 14.42 -10.94 4.98
CA VAL A 27 15.45 -11.41 4.04
C VAL A 27 16.25 -10.20 3.56
N GLY A 28 17.53 -10.12 3.95
CA GLY A 28 18.41 -9.00 3.61
C GLY A 28 19.73 -9.42 2.94
N ARG A 29 20.08 -8.75 1.84
CA ARG A 29 21.44 -8.75 1.26
C ARG A 29 21.80 -7.32 0.85
N LEU A 30 22.85 -6.74 1.43
CA LEU A 30 23.20 -5.32 1.27
C LEU A 30 24.65 -5.09 0.86
N ALA A 31 24.84 -4.04 0.06
CA ALA A 31 26.13 -3.40 -0.23
C ALA A 31 26.07 -1.86 -0.11
N THR A 32 24.90 -1.22 -0.28
CA THR A 32 24.54 0.18 0.06
C THR A 32 23.01 0.29 0.23
N CYS A 33 22.51 1.27 1.01
CA CYS A 33 21.09 1.37 1.46
C CYS A 33 20.13 2.06 0.47
N PRO A 34 19.06 1.39 -0.01
CA PRO A 34 17.85 2.04 -0.52
C PRO A 34 16.72 2.03 0.54
N ALA A 35 15.69 2.86 0.32
CA ALA A 35 14.51 2.97 1.19
C ALA A 35 13.81 1.62 1.38
N ILE A 36 13.46 1.29 2.62
CA ILE A 36 12.59 0.14 2.94
C ILE A 36 11.14 0.58 2.81
N VAL A 37 10.35 -0.18 2.06
CA VAL A 37 8.89 -0.05 2.01
C VAL A 37 8.30 -1.15 2.88
N CYS A 38 7.64 -0.77 3.97
CA CYS A 38 6.84 -1.70 4.77
C CYS A 38 5.59 -2.09 3.98
N MET A 39 5.45 -3.38 3.66
CA MET A 39 4.24 -3.94 3.07
C MET A 39 3.58 -4.84 4.11
N ALA A 40 2.56 -4.32 4.79
CA ALA A 40 1.68 -5.16 5.59
C ALA A 40 0.78 -5.96 4.62
N THR A 41 0.87 -7.28 4.67
CA THR A 41 -0.08 -8.15 3.98
C THR A 41 -1.17 -8.52 4.97
N ASP A 42 -2.11 -7.62 5.21
CA ASP A 42 -3.35 -8.02 5.88
C ASP A 42 -4.11 -8.94 4.92
N THR A 43 -4.07 -10.24 5.19
CA THR A 43 -4.78 -11.26 4.41
C THR A 43 -6.29 -11.24 4.62
N GLU A 44 -6.80 -10.31 5.41
CA GLU A 44 -8.21 -10.22 5.74
C GLU A 44 -8.69 -8.79 5.52
N THR A 45 -9.64 -8.63 4.60
CA THR A 45 -10.43 -7.40 4.44
C THR A 45 -11.34 -7.23 5.66
N ALA A 46 -10.77 -7.04 6.84
CA ALA A 46 -11.44 -6.26 7.85
C ALA A 46 -11.28 -4.80 7.39
N PRO A 47 -12.36 -3.99 7.29
CA PRO A 47 -12.17 -2.57 7.10
C PRO A 47 -11.26 -2.11 8.22
N ASP A 48 -10.19 -1.41 7.86
CA ASP A 48 -9.40 -0.67 8.83
C ASP A 48 -10.40 0.10 9.73
N PRO A 49 -10.48 -0.19 11.04
CA PRO A 49 -11.35 0.56 11.93
C PRO A 49 -10.98 2.05 11.94
N ASP A 50 -9.79 2.39 11.44
CA ASP A 50 -9.25 3.74 11.41
C ASP A 50 -9.81 4.58 10.26
N GLY A 51 -10.71 4.07 9.43
CA GLY A 51 -11.54 4.93 8.59
C GLY A 51 -10.96 5.31 7.24
N LEU A 52 -9.90 4.63 6.80
CA LEU A 52 -9.36 4.73 5.45
C LEU A 52 -9.20 3.32 4.89
N ALA A 53 -9.77 3.01 3.72
CA ALA A 53 -9.63 1.71 3.09
C ALA A 53 -9.43 1.81 1.59
N LEU A 54 -8.58 0.95 1.03
CA LEU A 54 -8.36 0.81 -0.40
C LEU A 54 -8.77 -0.58 -0.88
N THR A 55 -9.62 -0.62 -1.90
CA THR A 55 -9.94 -1.85 -2.62
C THR A 55 -9.68 -1.65 -4.10
N LEU A 56 -9.33 -2.72 -4.78
CA LEU A 56 -9.15 -2.73 -6.23
C LEU A 56 -10.19 -3.66 -6.81
N SER A 57 -10.92 -3.20 -7.80
CA SER A 57 -11.75 -4.10 -8.59
C SER A 57 -10.82 -4.91 -9.51
N SER A 58 -10.90 -6.23 -9.43
CA SER A 58 -10.17 -7.11 -10.35
C SER A 58 -10.95 -7.26 -11.64
N HIS A 59 -10.50 -6.72 -12.77
CA HIS A 59 -11.05 -7.10 -14.09
C HIS A 59 -10.02 -7.08 -15.23
N PRO A 60 -9.30 -8.21 -15.44
CA PRO A 60 -8.35 -8.42 -16.55
C PRO A 60 -8.99 -8.85 -17.89
N VAL A 61 -10.27 -8.58 -18.16
CA VAL A 61 -10.91 -9.06 -19.41
C VAL A 61 -11.88 -8.08 -20.09
N THR A 62 -12.39 -7.05 -19.39
CA THR A 62 -13.51 -6.23 -19.92
C THR A 62 -13.43 -4.73 -19.64
N GLY A 63 -12.31 -4.20 -19.13
CA GLY A 63 -12.16 -2.76 -18.90
C GLY A 63 -10.92 -2.39 -18.09
N PRO A 64 -10.62 -1.09 -17.95
CA PRO A 64 -9.55 -0.62 -17.07
C PRO A 64 -9.89 -0.94 -15.62
N ALA A 65 -8.90 -1.41 -14.85
CA ALA A 65 -9.06 -1.63 -13.42
C ALA A 65 -9.38 -0.32 -12.69
N THR A 66 -10.18 -0.40 -11.63
CA THR A 66 -10.54 0.75 -10.80
C THR A 66 -10.06 0.56 -9.37
N LEU A 67 -9.66 1.68 -8.76
CA LEU A 67 -9.33 1.78 -7.35
C LEU A 67 -10.48 2.44 -6.61
N THR A 68 -10.96 1.81 -5.56
CA THR A 68 -11.96 2.34 -4.66
C THR A 68 -11.30 2.75 -3.35
N LEU A 69 -11.47 4.02 -2.97
CA LEU A 69 -11.14 4.56 -1.66
C LEU A 69 -12.42 4.69 -0.84
N THR A 70 -12.42 4.18 0.38
CA THR A 70 -13.46 4.41 1.37
C THR A 70 -12.88 5.22 2.52
N THR A 71 -13.52 6.33 2.85
CA THR A 71 -13.17 7.20 3.99
C THR A 71 -14.34 7.25 4.97
N THR A 72 -14.08 7.30 6.27
CA THR A 72 -15.11 7.53 7.30
C THR A 72 -14.96 8.89 7.99
N SER A 73 -13.83 9.57 7.80
CA SER A 73 -13.56 10.93 8.26
C SER A 73 -13.73 11.94 7.12
N ALA A 74 -13.91 13.21 7.50
CA ALA A 74 -13.92 14.31 6.54
C ALA A 74 -12.50 14.84 6.21
N SER A 75 -11.45 14.19 6.71
CA SER A 75 -10.06 14.58 6.43
C SER A 75 -9.71 14.35 4.97
N GLY A 76 -8.91 15.26 4.42
CA GLY A 76 -8.43 15.20 3.05
C GLY A 76 -7.47 14.05 2.81
N ALA A 77 -7.84 13.09 1.97
CA ALA A 77 -6.96 11.98 1.61
C ALA A 77 -6.25 12.21 0.25
N THR A 78 -4.95 11.94 0.23
CA THR A 78 -4.16 11.80 -1.00
C THR A 78 -4.20 10.36 -1.48
N VAL A 79 -4.18 10.15 -2.80
CA VAL A 79 -4.13 8.81 -3.40
C VAL A 79 -3.09 8.79 -4.53
N ASP A 80 -2.08 7.95 -4.38
CA ASP A 80 -0.95 7.81 -5.30
C ASP A 80 -0.82 6.35 -5.79
N ILE A 81 -0.29 6.17 -7.00
CA ILE A 81 0.17 4.87 -7.51
C ILE A 81 1.69 4.90 -7.57
N LEU A 82 2.31 3.87 -7.02
CA LEU A 82 3.75 3.67 -6.95
C LEU A 82 4.15 2.44 -7.78
N ASP A 83 5.30 2.49 -8.44
CA ASP A 83 5.92 1.29 -9.03
C ASP A 83 6.68 0.46 -7.98
N ALA A 84 7.20 -0.71 -8.38
CA ALA A 84 7.94 -1.61 -7.50
C ALA A 84 9.21 -1.01 -6.86
N THR A 85 9.67 0.15 -7.34
CA THR A 85 10.81 0.88 -6.76
C THR A 85 10.37 1.94 -5.74
N GLY A 86 9.06 2.11 -5.52
CA GLY A 86 8.49 3.16 -4.69
C GLY A 86 8.36 4.51 -5.39
N ARG A 87 8.66 4.59 -6.69
CA ARG A 87 8.52 5.84 -7.45
C ARG A 87 7.04 6.08 -7.74
N ARG A 88 6.55 7.29 -7.44
CA ARG A 88 5.20 7.73 -7.82
C ARG A 88 5.10 7.84 -9.34
N ILE A 89 4.20 7.06 -9.92
CA ILE A 89 3.91 7.05 -11.35
C ILE A 89 2.61 7.78 -11.68
N ALA A 90 1.69 7.89 -10.71
CA ALA A 90 0.48 8.67 -10.86
C ALA A 90 -0.02 9.18 -9.51
N ARG A 91 -0.70 10.33 -9.55
CA ARG A 91 -1.54 10.82 -8.46
C ARG A 91 -2.99 10.79 -8.93
N LEU A 92 -3.84 10.11 -8.18
CA LEU A 92 -5.27 9.98 -8.46
C LEU A 92 -6.09 11.04 -7.72
N ALA A 93 -5.61 11.50 -6.55
CA ALA A 93 -6.20 12.62 -5.82
C ALA A 93 -5.20 13.31 -4.89
N ASP A 94 -5.36 14.62 -4.72
CA ASP A 94 -4.58 15.47 -3.82
C ASP A 94 -5.29 15.77 -2.49
N ASP A 95 -6.62 15.83 -2.49
CA ASP A 95 -7.43 16.17 -1.31
C ASP A 95 -8.86 15.62 -1.47
N VAL A 96 -9.03 14.34 -1.17
CA VAL A 96 -10.36 13.71 -1.12
C VAL A 96 -10.96 14.01 0.24
N GLY A 97 -11.75 15.08 0.31
CA GLY A 97 -12.51 15.42 1.50
C GLY A 97 -13.84 14.66 1.61
N GLY A 98 -14.31 14.55 2.86
CA GLY A 98 -15.62 14.02 3.20
C GLY A 98 -15.71 12.49 3.22
N ALA A 99 -16.45 11.96 4.19
CA ALA A 99 -16.68 10.52 4.31
C ALA A 99 -17.42 9.96 3.09
N GLY A 100 -17.09 8.73 2.74
CA GLY A 100 -17.76 7.94 1.71
C GLY A 100 -16.80 7.25 0.74
N GLU A 101 -17.40 6.67 -0.29
CA GLU A 101 -16.69 5.95 -1.34
C GLU A 101 -16.30 6.90 -2.50
N ARG A 102 -15.10 6.67 -3.05
CA ARG A 102 -14.59 7.32 -4.26
C ARG A 102 -13.96 6.28 -5.15
N ILE A 103 -14.31 6.33 -6.43
CA ILE A 103 -13.81 5.40 -7.43
C ILE A 103 -12.91 6.16 -8.40
N PHE A 104 -11.70 5.65 -8.60
CA PHE A 104 -10.70 6.19 -9.50
C PHE A 104 -10.41 5.18 -10.61
N SER A 105 -10.39 5.67 -11.85
CA SER A 105 -9.85 4.90 -12.97
C SER A 105 -8.32 4.88 -12.89
N LEU A 106 -7.72 3.71 -13.04
CA LEU A 106 -6.27 3.64 -13.14
C LEU A 106 -5.78 4.18 -14.49
N PRO A 107 -4.65 4.90 -14.52
CA PRO A 107 -4.02 5.30 -15.78
C PRO A 107 -3.55 4.07 -16.56
N PRO A 108 -3.20 4.20 -17.85
CA PRO A 108 -2.55 3.11 -18.58
C PRO A 108 -1.21 2.75 -17.93
N LEU A 109 -1.13 1.53 -17.40
CA LEU A 109 0.06 0.98 -16.75
C LEU A 109 0.70 -0.09 -17.64
N SER A 110 2.03 -0.17 -17.62
CA SER A 110 2.75 -1.29 -18.23
C SER A 110 2.53 -2.56 -17.40
N PRO A 111 2.77 -3.76 -17.95
CA PRO A 111 2.79 -4.98 -17.15
C PRO A 111 3.81 -4.85 -16.02
N GLY A 112 3.41 -5.20 -14.79
CA GLY A 112 4.27 -5.04 -13.63
C GLY A 112 3.55 -5.09 -12.29
N PHE A 113 4.34 -4.94 -11.22
CA PHE A 113 3.85 -4.83 -9.86
C PHE A 113 3.77 -3.36 -9.45
N TYR A 114 2.66 -3.00 -8.83
CA TYR A 114 2.33 -1.64 -8.41
C TYR A 114 1.73 -1.64 -7.01
N VAL A 115 1.76 -0.49 -6.36
CA VAL A 115 1.12 -0.26 -5.07
C VAL A 115 0.22 0.96 -5.19
N ALA A 116 -1.07 0.80 -4.88
CA ALA A 116 -1.93 1.93 -4.59
C ALA A 116 -1.71 2.35 -3.14
N TRP A 117 -1.54 3.64 -2.91
CA TRP A 117 -1.23 4.20 -1.60
C TRP A 117 -2.18 5.35 -1.32
N ALA A 118 -2.77 5.37 -0.12
CA ALA A 118 -3.61 6.47 0.32
C ALA A 118 -3.20 6.95 1.71
N SER A 119 -3.29 8.26 1.94
CA SER A 119 -2.98 8.86 3.24
C SER A 119 -3.76 10.15 3.47
N ASP A 120 -4.25 10.33 4.70
CA ASP A 120 -4.92 11.54 5.18
C ASP A 120 -4.03 12.40 6.10
N GLY A 121 -2.71 12.15 6.08
CA GLY A 121 -1.72 12.83 6.92
C GLY A 121 -1.41 12.10 8.23
N GLU A 122 -2.39 11.45 8.85
CA GLU A 122 -2.21 10.64 10.06
C GLU A 122 -2.13 9.15 9.72
N ARG A 123 -3.02 8.71 8.83
CA ARG A 123 -3.22 7.31 8.45
C ARG A 123 -2.66 7.04 7.08
N ARG A 124 -2.28 5.79 6.87
CA ARG A 124 -1.72 5.30 5.61
C ARG A 124 -2.19 3.89 5.36
N VAL A 125 -2.80 3.68 4.21
CA VAL A 125 -3.18 2.35 3.74
C VAL A 125 -2.58 2.11 2.36
N SER A 126 -2.28 0.84 2.07
CA SER A 126 -1.72 0.46 0.78
C SER A 126 -2.36 -0.82 0.26
N ARG A 127 -2.46 -0.91 -1.07
CA ARG A 127 -2.98 -2.09 -1.76
C ARG A 127 -2.04 -2.46 -2.92
N PRO A 128 -1.27 -3.55 -2.79
CA PRO A 128 -0.46 -4.04 -3.90
C PRO A 128 -1.34 -4.66 -4.99
N PHE A 129 -0.91 -4.54 -6.24
CA PHE A 129 -1.57 -5.18 -7.37
C PHE A 129 -0.62 -5.44 -8.54
N VAL A 130 -1.03 -6.39 -9.38
CA VAL A 130 -0.31 -6.77 -10.59
C VAL A 130 -1.12 -6.37 -11.80
N VAL A 131 -0.47 -5.71 -12.74
CA VAL A 131 -0.98 -5.52 -14.10
C VAL A 131 -0.38 -6.63 -14.96
N ALA A 132 -1.23 -7.57 -15.37
CA ALA A 132 -0.88 -8.61 -16.34
C ALA A 132 -1.51 -8.26 -17.70
N ARG A 133 -0.88 -8.73 -18.79
CA ARG A 133 -1.45 -8.70 -20.15
C ARG A 133 -1.89 -10.10 -20.54
#